data_AF-A0A914J3G4-F1
#
_entry.id   AF-A0A914J3G4-F1
#
_cell.length_a   1.000
_cell.length_b   1.000
_cell.length_c   1.000
_cell.angle_alpha   90.00
_cell.angle_beta   90.00
_cell.angle_gamma   90.00
#
_symmetry.space_group_name_H-M   'P 1'
#
loop_
_entity.id
_entity.type
_entity.pdbx_description
1 polymer ?
#
loop_
_entity_poly.entity_id
_entity_poly.type
_entity_poly.pdbx_seq_one_letter_code
_entity_poly.pdbx_strand_id
1 'polypeptide(L)' 'MKGNQLWSYNHEKNRILHVISHKCLEMTHDGEELVMRECESDNLYQKWIFQGYDEKKMLEM' A
#
# COMPACT_ATOMS: atom_id res chain seq x y z
N MET A 1 18.55 -4.21 10.41
CA MET A 1 17.13 -4.59 10.56
C MET A 1 16.29 -3.59 9.81
N LYS A 2 15.44 -4.02 8.86
CA LYS A 2 14.41 -3.15 8.29
C LYS A 2 13.27 -3.08 9.32
N GLY A 3 12.90 -1.87 9.75
CA GLY A 3 11.90 -1.65 10.81
C GLY A 3 10.50 -1.37 10.27
N ASN A 4 9.65 -0.77 11.10
CA ASN A 4 8.25 -0.43 10.80
C ASN A 4 8.06 0.71 9.77
N GLN A 5 9.11 1.00 8.99
CA GLN A 5 9.13 2.03 7.94
C GLN A 5 9.33 1.41 6.55
N LEU A 6 9.34 0.08 6.44
CA LEU A 6 9.45 -0.60 5.17
C LEU A 6 8.07 -0.84 4.55
N TRP A 7 7.87 -0.24 3.37
CA TRP A 7 6.65 -0.32 2.59
C TRP A 7 6.96 -0.81 1.18
N SER A 8 6.01 -1.50 0.56
CA SER A 8 6.07 -1.89 -0.85
C SER A 8 4.81 -1.41 -1.55
N TYR A 9 4.99 -0.70 -2.67
CA TYR A 9 3.89 -0.30 -3.53
C TYR A 9 3.84 -1.21 -4.76
N ASN A 10 2.74 -1.92 -4.94
CA ASN A 10 2.45 -2.67 -6.16
C ASN A 10 1.56 -1.79 -7.06
N HIS A 11 2.13 -1.24 -8.13
CA HIS A 11 1.43 -0.35 -9.04
C HIS A 11 0.33 -1.07 -9.83
N GLU A 12 0.56 -2.30 -10.29
CA GLU A 12 -0.44 -3.07 -11.05
C GLU A 12 -1.73 -3.32 -10.24
N LYS A 13 -1.58 -3.51 -8.93
CA LYS A 13 -2.70 -3.73 -7.98
C LYS A 13 -3.12 -2.46 -7.25
N ASN A 14 -2.44 -1.34 -7.49
CA ASN A 14 -2.58 -0.08 -6.77
C ASN A 14 -2.55 -0.26 -5.24
N ARG A 15 -1.60 -1.02 -4.69
CA ARG A 15 -1.66 -1.46 -3.29
C ARG A 15 -0.41 -1.13 -2.51
N ILE A 16 -0.58 -0.65 -1.28
CA ILE A 16 0.50 -0.35 -0.33
C ILE A 16 0.54 -1.45 0.73
N LEU A 17 1.64 -2.21 0.76
CA LEU A 17 1.91 -3.28 1.73
C LEU A 17 2.89 -2.79 2.79
N HIS A 18 2.55 -2.93 4.06
CA HIS A 18 3.52 -2.88 5.14
C HIS A 18 4.23 -4.24 5.23
N VAL A 19 5.51 -4.26 4.85
CA VAL A 19 6.25 -5.51 4.60
C VAL A 19 6.41 -6.35 5.87
N ILE A 20 6.53 -5.72 7.04
CA ILE A 20 6.75 -6.45 8.29
C ILE A 20 5.47 -7.10 8.80
N SER A 21 4.34 -6.38 8.79
CA SER A 21 3.07 -6.92 9.29
C SER A 21 2.29 -7.71 8.25
N HIS A 22 2.71 -7.69 6.98
CA HIS A 22 1.98 -8.28 5.85
C HIS A 22 0.55 -7.75 5.68
N LYS A 23 0.30 -6.51 6.14
CA LYS A 23 -0.99 -5.84 6.05
C LYS A 23 -0.98 -4.73 5.02
N CYS A 24 -2.15 -4.41 4.49
CA CYS A 24 -2.34 -3.37 3.51
C CYS A 24 -2.95 -2.12 4.15
N LEU A 25 -2.55 -0.95 3.63
CA LEU A 25 -3.17 0.32 3.98
C LEU A 25 -4.58 0.37 3.38
N GLU A 26 -5.57 0.68 4.21
CA GLU A 26 -6.99 0.73 3.85
C GLU A 26 -7.64 2.00 4.38
N MET A 27 -8.51 2.62 3.60
CA MET A 27 -9.43 3.67 4.06
C MET A 27 -10.67 3.02 4.70
N THR A 28 -11.15 3.50 5.83
CA THR A 28 -12.43 3.03 6.38
C THR A 28 -13.59 3.35 5.44
N HIS A 29 -14.69 2.57 5.51
CA HIS A 29 -15.82 2.74 4.59
C HIS A 29 -16.50 4.11 4.66
N ASP A 30 -16.45 4.76 5.82
CA ASP A 30 -16.91 6.14 6.06
C ASP A 30 -15.93 7.21 5.55
N GLY A 31 -14.70 6.83 5.20
CA GLY A 31 -13.67 7.74 4.71
C GLY A 31 -12.99 8.56 5.80
N GLU A 32 -13.15 8.21 7.07
CA GLU A 32 -12.63 9.01 8.20
C GLU A 32 -11.22 8.62 8.63
N GLU A 33 -10.82 7.36 8.47
CA GLU A 33 -9.56 6.83 9.01
C GLU A 33 -8.75 5.99 8.01
N LEU A 34 -7.44 5.98 8.20
CA LEU A 34 -6.52 5.04 7.56
C LEU A 34 -6.12 3.94 8.53
N VAL A 35 -6.33 2.69 8.14
CA VAL A 35 -6.11 1.52 8.97
C VAL A 35 -5.24 0.48 8.25
N MET A 36 -4.61 -0.40 9.02
CA MET A 36 -3.86 -1.54 8.49
C MET A 36 -4.69 -2.82 8.63
N ARG A 37 -5.11 -3.41 7.51
CA ARG A 37 -5.93 -4.63 7.46
C ARG A 37 -5.30 -5.73 6.61
N GLU A 38 -5.87 -6.93 6.67
CA GLU A 38 -5.49 -8.01 5.77
C GLU A 38 -5.69 -7.58 4.32
N CYS A 39 -4.77 -7.99 3.44
CA CYS A 39 -4.79 -7.55 2.05
C CYS A 39 -5.90 -8.27 1.26
N GLU A 40 -6.79 -7.51 0.64
CA GLU A 40 -7.93 -8.02 -0.14
C GLU A 40 -7.89 -7.45 -1.56
N SER A 41 -7.79 -8.31 -2.57
CA SER A 41 -7.56 -7.89 -3.97
C SER A 41 -8.71 -7.06 -4.56
N ASP A 42 -9.94 -7.35 -4.13
CA ASP A 42 -11.15 -6.71 -4.65
C ASP A 42 -11.60 -5.51 -3.81
N ASN A 43 -10.95 -5.26 -2.66
CA ASN A 43 -11.29 -4.16 -1.78
C ASN A 43 -10.80 -2.82 -2.38
N LEU A 44 -11.74 -2.00 -2.85
CA LEU A 44 -11.45 -0.69 -3.44
C LEU A 44 -10.82 0.28 -2.44
N TYR A 45 -11.09 0.12 -1.15
CA TYR A 45 -10.55 0.97 -0.09
C TYR A 45 -9.07 0.70 0.20
N GLN A 46 -8.51 -0.38 -0.37
CA GLN A 46 -7.07 -0.68 -0.35
C GLN A 46 -6.35 -0.24 -1.63
N LYS A 47 -7.03 0.48 -2.53
CA LYS A 47 -6.47 0.93 -3.81
C LYS A 47 -6.01 2.39 -3.74
N TRP A 48 -4.70 2.59 -3.93
CA TRP A 48 -4.01 3.88 -3.85
C TRP A 48 -3.29 4.16 -5.16
N ILE A 49 -3.48 5.36 -5.72
CA ILE A 49 -2.79 5.81 -6.92
C ILE A 49 -1.88 6.96 -6.54
N PHE A 50 -0.57 6.81 -6.77
CA PHE A 50 0.39 7.89 -6.55
C PHE A 50 0.49 8.79 -7.77
N GLN A 51 0.33 10.09 -7.57
CA GLN A 51 0.67 11.08 -8.58
C GLN A 51 2.19 11.06 -8.82
N GLY A 52 2.61 11.02 -10.10
CA GLY A 52 4.03 11.04 -10.45
C GLY A 52 4.77 9.73 -10.17
N TYR A 53 4.05 8.60 -10.08
CA TYR A 53 4.68 7.28 -10.05
C TYR A 53 5.58 7.09 -11.27
N ASP A 54 6.83 6.69 -11.01
CA ASP A 54 7.85 6.39 -12.01
C ASP A 54 8.43 5.01 -11.69
N GLU A 55 8.07 4.02 -12.50
CA GLU A 55 8.48 2.63 -12.34
C GLU A 55 10.00 2.47 -12.30
N LYS A 56 10.74 3.31 -13.05
CA LYS A 56 12.21 3.21 -13.12
C LYS A 56 12.86 3.49 -11.78
N LYS A 57 12.32 4.45 -11.01
CA LYS A 57 12.81 4.79 -9.66
C LYS A 57 12.58 3.67 -8.64
N MET A 58 11.64 2.76 -8.90
CA MET A 58 11.36 1.62 -8.02
C MET A 58 12.36 0.46 -8.23
N LEU A 59 12.90 0.34 -9.44
CA LEU A 59 13.88 -0.70 -9.79
C LEU A 59 15.31 -0.35 -9.35
N GLU A 60 15.54 0.89 -8.88
CA GLU A 60 16.84 1.40 -8.42
C GLU A 60 17.13 1.13 -6.93
N MET A 61 16.25 0.39 -6.23
CA MET A 61 16.37 0.05 -4.80
C MET A 61 16.78 -1.40 -4.55
#